data_AF-A0AA88UWA4-F1
#
_entry.id   AF-A0AA88UWA4-F1
#
_cell.length_a   1.000
_cell.length_b   1.000
_cell.length_c   1.000
_cell.angle_alpha   90.00
_cell.angle_beta   90.00
_cell.angle_gamma   90.00
#
_symmetry.space_group_name_H-M   'P 1'
#
loop_
_entity.id
_entity.type
_entity.pdbx_description
1 polymer ?
#
loop_
_entity_poly.entity_id
_entity_poly.type
_entity_poly.pdbx_seq_one_letter_code
_entity_poly.pdbx_strand_id
1 'polypeptide(L)'
;MLLSFLGPDVLTRLYIDTMDVATQQNIKAHWQVAIRKQLGIIVKQRRVALEQKTASPSQDLLSHLLVSSDENGGFLSETEIVDNILMLLFAGHDTSSVVITLLMKNLGQFPQVYEKVLREFTVQGTMECVDERVKIGLGVQRDDR
;
A
#
# COMPACT_ATOMS: atom_id res chain seq x y z
N MET A 1 -16.87 0.29 39.40
CA MET A 1 -17.47 1.62 39.17
C MET A 1 -16.58 2.57 38.34
N LEU A 2 -15.54 2.08 37.64
CA LEU A 2 -14.68 2.91 36.75
C LEU A 2 -14.86 2.62 35.24
N LEU A 3 -15.60 1.57 34.88
CA LEU A 3 -15.79 1.14 33.49
C LEU A 3 -16.90 1.90 32.75
N SER A 4 -17.77 2.63 33.45
CA SER A 4 -18.86 3.42 32.84
C SER A 4 -18.40 4.80 32.35
N PHE A 5 -17.18 5.22 32.67
CA PHE A 5 -16.62 6.51 32.23
C PHE A 5 -15.83 6.40 30.91
N LEU A 6 -15.54 5.18 30.48
CA LEU A 6 -15.02 4.89 29.17
C LEU A 6 -16.21 4.56 28.26
N GLY A 7 -16.88 5.61 27.77
CA GLY A 7 -17.87 5.44 26.71
C GLY A 7 -17.24 4.70 25.51
N PRO A 8 -18.05 4.06 24.65
CA PRO A 8 -17.56 3.34 23.47
C PRO A 8 -16.62 4.19 22.60
N ASP A 9 -16.82 5.51 22.57
CA ASP A 9 -15.91 6.45 21.90
C ASP A 9 -14.53 6.58 22.57
N VAL A 10 -14.45 6.56 23.89
CA VAL A 10 -13.18 6.69 24.63
C VAL A 10 -12.38 5.38 24.52
N LEU A 11 -13.04 4.22 24.55
CA LEU A 11 -12.39 2.93 24.31
C LEU A 11 -11.90 2.80 22.88
N THR A 12 -12.72 3.18 21.90
CA THR A 12 -12.33 3.14 20.49
C THR A 12 -11.15 4.07 20.23
N ARG A 13 -11.17 5.28 20.80
CA ARG A 13 -10.06 6.24 20.68
C ARG A 13 -8.79 5.75 21.37
N LEU A 14 -8.92 5.24 22.59
CA LEU A 14 -7.78 4.65 23.32
C LEU A 14 -7.20 3.45 22.57
N TYR A 15 -8.03 2.59 21.98
CA TYR A 15 -7.58 1.44 21.19
C TYR A 15 -6.84 1.88 19.92
N ILE A 16 -7.39 2.85 19.17
CA ILE A 16 -6.76 3.41 17.97
C ILE A 16 -5.43 4.08 18.32
N ASP A 17 -5.42 4.95 19.34
CA ASP A 17 -4.22 5.68 19.76
C ASP A 17 -3.15 4.71 20.30
N THR A 18 -3.54 3.66 21.03
CA THR A 18 -2.58 2.67 21.54
C THR A 18 -2.02 1.78 20.43
N MET A 19 -2.85 1.37 19.47
CA MET A 19 -2.41 0.61 18.30
C MET A 19 -1.50 1.47 17.41
N ASP A 20 -1.81 2.76 17.21
CA ASP A 20 -0.96 3.69 16.44
C ASP A 20 0.39 3.92 17.12
N VAL A 21 0.42 4.20 18.43
CA VAL A 21 1.67 4.41 19.18
C VAL A 21 2.53 3.15 19.22
N ALA A 22 1.94 1.99 19.51
CA ALA A 22 2.69 0.72 19.54
C ALA A 22 3.22 0.33 18.15
N THR A 23 2.46 0.61 17.10
CA THR A 23 2.87 0.38 15.72
C THR A 23 3.99 1.36 15.35
N GLN A 24 3.84 2.65 15.61
CA GLN A 24 4.87 3.65 15.34
C GLN A 24 6.19 3.40 16.09
N GLN A 25 6.14 2.97 17.36
CA GLN A 25 7.34 2.79 18.18
C GLN A 25 8.15 1.56 17.74
N ASN A 26 7.48 0.44 17.45
CA ASN A 26 8.11 -0.74 16.87
C ASN A 26 8.58 -0.50 15.42
N ILE A 27 7.84 0.30 14.66
CA ILE A 27 8.20 0.69 13.29
C ILE A 27 9.48 1.53 13.27
N LYS A 28 9.52 2.59 14.10
CA LYS A 28 10.64 3.54 14.15
C LYS A 28 11.94 2.90 14.62
N ALA A 29 11.88 2.00 15.61
CA ALA A 29 13.10 1.44 16.22
C ALA A 29 13.73 0.29 15.41
N HIS A 30 12.92 -0.62 14.86
CA HIS A 30 13.44 -1.88 14.30
C HIS A 30 13.05 -2.12 12.84
N TRP A 31 11.85 -1.72 12.43
CA TRP A 31 11.39 -2.00 11.07
C TRP A 31 12.04 -1.14 10.02
N GLN A 32 12.34 0.13 10.29
CA GLN A 32 12.99 0.98 9.28
C GLN A 32 14.31 0.39 8.79
N VAL A 33 15.12 -0.16 9.69
CA VAL A 33 16.40 -0.80 9.33
C VAL A 33 16.16 -2.10 8.54
N ALA A 34 15.20 -2.91 8.97
CA ALA A 34 14.87 -4.16 8.30
C ALA A 34 14.29 -3.93 6.89
N ILE A 35 13.32 -3.02 6.74
CA ILE A 35 12.72 -2.67 5.46
C ILE A 35 13.77 -2.04 4.54
N ARG A 36 14.60 -1.11 5.04
CA ARG A 36 15.70 -0.54 4.24
C ARG A 36 16.60 -1.61 3.66
N LYS A 37 17.00 -2.59 4.48
CA LYS A 37 17.83 -3.71 4.04
C LYS A 37 17.13 -4.54 2.96
N GLN A 38 15.86 -4.90 3.16
CA GLN A 38 15.09 -5.68 2.17
C GLN A 38 14.89 -4.90 0.88
N LEU A 39 14.57 -3.61 0.99
CA LEU A 39 14.35 -2.74 -0.15
C LEU A 39 15.63 -2.57 -0.97
N GLY A 40 16.81 -2.45 -0.33
CA GLY A 40 18.09 -2.47 -1.03
C GLY A 40 18.33 -3.77 -1.82
N ILE A 41 17.93 -4.93 -1.28
CA ILE A 41 18.00 -6.20 -2.03
C ILE A 41 17.07 -6.15 -3.25
N ILE A 42 15.83 -5.68 -3.08
CA ILE A 42 14.84 -5.58 -4.15
C ILE A 42 15.30 -4.61 -5.25
N VAL A 43 15.88 -3.47 -4.88
CA VAL A 43 16.43 -2.48 -5.82
C VAL A 43 17.53 -3.12 -6.68
N LYS A 44 18.46 -3.86 -6.07
CA LYS A 44 19.53 -4.57 -6.78
C LYS A 44 18.97 -5.63 -7.72
N GLN A 45 18.01 -6.44 -7.26
CA GLN A 45 17.35 -7.44 -8.09
C GLN A 45 16.62 -6.81 -9.28
N ARG A 46 15.90 -5.70 -9.04
CA ARG A 46 15.18 -4.98 -10.09
C ARG A 46 16.12 -4.38 -11.13
N ARG A 47 17.28 -3.85 -10.71
CA ARG A 47 18.30 -3.34 -11.62
C ARG A 47 18.83 -4.43 -12.56
N VAL A 48 19.18 -5.60 -12.01
CA VAL A 48 19.58 -6.76 -12.82
C VAL A 48 18.47 -7.19 -13.76
N ALA A 49 17.21 -7.19 -13.32
CA ALA A 49 16.08 -7.56 -14.17
C ALA A 49 15.86 -6.57 -15.33
N LEU A 50 16.11 -5.27 -15.12
CA LEU A 50 16.06 -4.26 -16.19
C LEU A 50 17.21 -4.44 -17.19
N GLU A 51 18.43 -4.72 -16.71
CA GLU A 51 19.59 -5.00 -17.57
C GLU A 51 19.38 -6.25 -18.43
N GLN A 52 18.79 -7.30 -17.83
CA GLN A 52 18.45 -8.55 -18.51
C GLN A 52 17.18 -8.46 -19.36
N LYS A 53 16.51 -7.29 -19.39
CA LYS A 53 15.22 -7.06 -20.08
C LYS A 53 14.10 -8.03 -19.66
N THR A 54 14.19 -8.58 -18.45
CA THR A 54 13.15 -9.42 -17.83
C THR A 54 12.12 -8.57 -17.08
N ALA A 55 12.43 -7.31 -16.79
CA ALA A 55 11.49 -6.30 -16.30
C ALA A 55 11.37 -5.14 -17.30
N SER A 56 10.19 -4.50 -17.34
CA SER A 56 9.96 -3.27 -18.12
C SER A 56 10.23 -2.01 -17.28
N PRO A 57 10.83 -0.96 -17.86
CA PRO A 57 10.97 0.36 -17.23
C PRO A 57 9.64 0.99 -16.77
N SER A 58 8.52 0.62 -17.40
CA SER A 58 7.18 1.15 -17.09
C SER A 58 6.33 0.21 -16.23
N GLN A 59 6.90 -0.86 -15.68
CA GLN A 59 6.15 -1.91 -14.99
C GLN A 59 5.58 -1.44 -13.65
N ASP A 60 6.39 -0.74 -12.86
CA ASP A 60 6.06 -0.28 -11.53
C ASP A 60 6.88 0.95 -11.17
N LEU A 61 6.54 1.59 -10.04
CA LEU A 61 7.20 2.81 -9.57
C LEU A 61 8.71 2.60 -9.37
N LEU A 62 9.14 1.44 -8.86
CA LEU A 62 10.56 1.18 -8.61
C LEU A 62 11.32 1.09 -9.94
N SER A 63 10.80 0.36 -10.93
CA SER A 63 11.36 0.34 -12.28
C SER A 63 11.47 1.73 -12.87
N HIS A 64 10.43 2.56 -12.70
CA HIS A 64 10.42 3.93 -13.21
C HIS A 64 11.48 4.79 -12.53
N LEU A 65 11.60 4.75 -11.19
CA LEU A 65 12.62 5.48 -10.44
C LEU A 65 14.05 5.07 -10.80
N LEU A 66 14.27 3.81 -11.19
CA LEU A 66 15.58 3.30 -11.61
C LEU A 66 16.04 3.82 -12.98
N VAL A 67 15.12 4.22 -13.85
CA VAL A 67 15.44 4.70 -15.21
C VAL A 67 15.18 6.19 -15.41
N SER A 68 14.59 6.86 -14.42
CA SER A 68 14.28 8.29 -14.49
C SER A 68 15.54 9.11 -14.27
N SER A 69 15.87 9.96 -15.22
CA SER A 69 16.89 10.99 -15.07
C SER A 69 16.25 12.34 -14.77
N ASP A 70 16.98 13.20 -14.06
CA ASP A 70 16.63 14.61 -13.89
C ASP A 70 16.87 15.42 -15.19
N GLU A 71 16.60 16.73 -15.12
CA GLU A 71 16.78 17.67 -16.24
C GLU A 71 18.24 17.78 -16.71
N ASN A 72 19.20 17.39 -15.86
CA ASN A 72 20.63 17.39 -16.14
C ASN A 72 21.16 16.01 -16.58
N GLY A 73 20.28 15.00 -16.71
CA GLY A 73 20.66 13.63 -17.04
C GLY A 73 21.19 12.81 -15.85
N GLY A 74 21.10 13.32 -14.62
CA GLY A 74 21.47 12.63 -13.39
C GLY A 74 20.41 11.62 -12.95
N PHE A 75 20.83 10.47 -12.43
CA PHE A 75 19.93 9.44 -11.89
C PHE A 75 19.90 9.48 -10.36
N LEU A 76 18.77 9.06 -9.78
CA LEU A 76 18.66 8.89 -8.34
C LEU A 76 19.66 7.83 -7.82
N SER A 77 20.29 8.13 -6.69
CA SER A 77 21.12 7.18 -5.97
C SER A 77 20.27 6.05 -5.37
N GLU A 78 20.89 4.91 -5.06
CA GLU A 78 20.20 3.78 -4.40
C GLU A 78 19.55 4.22 -3.07
N THR A 79 20.22 5.09 -2.32
CA THR A 79 19.70 5.63 -1.06
C THR A 79 18.46 6.50 -1.27
N GLU A 80 18.48 7.40 -2.26
CA GLU A 80 17.32 8.26 -2.57
C GLU A 80 16.13 7.45 -3.07
N ILE A 81 16.36 6.42 -3.89
CA ILE A 81 15.29 5.50 -4.34
C ILE A 81 14.67 4.78 -3.14
N VAL A 82 15.50 4.24 -2.25
CA VAL A 82 15.06 3.57 -1.03
C VAL A 82 14.24 4.51 -0.14
N ASP A 83 14.73 5.73 0.08
CA ASP A 83 14.05 6.71 0.93
C ASP A 83 12.72 7.20 0.33
N ASN A 84 12.65 7.40 -1.00
CA ASN A 84 11.41 7.77 -1.68
C ASN A 84 10.32 6.69 -1.55
N ILE A 85 10.68 5.42 -1.74
CA ILE A 85 9.72 4.32 -1.60
C ILE A 85 9.30 4.15 -0.14
N LEU A 86 10.23 4.27 0.82
CA LEU A 86 9.90 4.22 2.23
C LEU A 86 8.95 5.34 2.63
N MET A 87 9.20 6.56 2.16
CA MET A 87 8.31 7.70 2.40
C MET A 87 6.90 7.41 1.88
N LEU A 88 6.78 6.88 0.66
CA LEU A 88 5.49 6.54 0.07
C LEU A 88 4.75 5.46 0.88
N LEU A 89 5.46 4.42 1.32
CA LEU A 89 4.88 3.34 2.13
C LEU A 89 4.33 3.87 3.47
N PHE A 90 5.09 4.73 4.16
CA PHE A 90 4.64 5.31 5.42
C PHE A 90 3.48 6.29 5.23
N ALA A 91 3.56 7.17 4.24
CA ALA A 91 2.50 8.11 3.94
C ALA A 91 1.18 7.40 3.58
N GLY A 92 1.24 6.33 2.78
CA GLY A 92 0.08 5.53 2.40
C GLY A 92 -0.50 4.72 3.57
N HIS A 93 0.37 4.17 4.43
CA HIS A 93 -0.05 3.40 5.59
C HIS A 93 -0.86 4.24 6.59
N ASP A 94 -0.33 5.38 7.02
CA ASP A 94 -0.93 6.17 8.08
C ASP A 94 -2.27 6.78 7.63
N THR A 95 -2.32 7.31 6.41
CA THR A 95 -3.54 7.90 5.85
C THR A 95 -4.63 6.86 5.60
N SER A 96 -4.29 5.72 4.98
CA SER A 96 -5.25 4.65 4.70
C SER A 96 -5.79 4.03 5.99
N SER A 97 -4.93 3.86 7.01
CA SER A 97 -5.33 3.31 8.31
C SER A 97 -6.38 4.19 8.99
N VAL A 98 -6.19 5.51 8.98
CA VAL A 98 -7.17 6.46 9.52
C VAL A 98 -8.49 6.41 8.75
N VAL A 99 -8.44 6.41 7.41
CA VAL A 99 -9.64 6.36 6.56
C VAL A 99 -10.43 5.08 6.80
N ILE A 100 -9.76 3.92 6.80
CA ILE A 100 -10.40 2.62 7.06
C ILE A 100 -11.02 2.60 8.46
N THR A 101 -10.31 3.11 9.46
CA THR A 101 -10.81 3.18 10.83
C THR A 101 -12.05 4.06 10.95
N LEU A 102 -12.04 5.24 10.33
CA LEU A 102 -13.17 6.15 10.30
C LEU A 102 -14.36 5.55 9.55
N LEU A 103 -14.10 4.87 8.44
CA LEU A 103 -15.13 4.14 7.68
C LEU A 103 -15.80 3.09 8.56
N MET A 104 -15.02 2.23 9.23
CA MET A 104 -15.56 1.19 10.12
C MET A 104 -16.37 1.80 11.28
N LYS A 105 -15.87 2.89 11.88
CA LYS A 105 -16.59 3.62 12.91
C LYS A 105 -17.94 4.14 12.39
N ASN A 106 -17.94 4.80 11.24
CA ASN A 106 -19.15 5.39 10.65
C ASN A 106 -20.17 4.31 10.27
N LEU A 107 -19.73 3.20 9.69
CA LEU A 107 -20.63 2.09 9.34
C LEU A 107 -21.27 1.45 10.60
N GLY A 108 -20.51 1.33 11.69
CA GLY A 108 -21.05 0.83 12.97
C GLY A 108 -22.03 1.80 13.65
N GLN A 109 -21.85 3.11 13.47
CA GLN A 109 -22.74 4.13 14.04
C GLN A 109 -24.04 4.35 13.25
N PHE A 110 -24.04 4.03 11.95
CA PHE A 110 -25.20 4.26 11.07
C PHE A 110 -25.63 2.98 10.34
N PRO A 111 -26.43 2.10 10.98
CA PRO A 111 -26.88 0.83 10.40
C PRO A 111 -27.59 0.97 9.05
N GLN A 112 -28.35 2.06 8.87
CA GLN A 112 -29.02 2.37 7.59
C GLN A 112 -28.05 2.61 6.42
N VAL A 113 -26.84 3.12 6.70
CA VAL A 113 -25.79 3.33 5.69
C VAL A 113 -25.11 2.00 5.42
N TYR A 114 -24.79 1.24 6.46
CA TYR A 114 -24.25 -0.10 6.33
C TYR A 114 -25.12 -1.01 5.45
N GLU A 115 -26.44 -1.03 5.65
CA GLU A 115 -27.36 -1.82 4.82
C GLU A 115 -27.39 -1.40 3.36
N LYS A 116 -27.22 -0.10 3.07
CA LYS A 116 -27.16 0.40 1.69
C LYS A 116 -25.85 -0.01 1.02
N VAL A 117 -24.72 0.18 1.71
CA VAL A 117 -23.39 -0.23 1.26
C VAL A 117 -23.34 -1.74 1.02
N LEU A 118 -23.90 -2.54 1.92
CA LEU A 118 -23.97 -3.99 1.78
C LEU A 118 -24.84 -4.42 0.57
N ARG A 119 -25.96 -3.73 0.34
CA ARG A 119 -26.80 -3.95 -0.85
C ARG A 119 -26.04 -3.64 -2.13
N GLU A 120 -25.32 -2.52 -2.18
CA GLU A 120 -24.46 -2.16 -3.33
C GLU A 120 -23.40 -3.22 -3.57
N PHE A 121 -22.64 -3.65 -2.55
CA PHE A 121 -21.64 -4.72 -2.70
C PHE A 121 -22.24 -6.06 -3.15
N THR A 122 -23.43 -6.41 -2.70
CA THR A 122 -24.10 -7.67 -3.09
C THR A 122 -24.63 -7.61 -4.53
N VAL A 123 -25.11 -6.44 -4.97
CA VAL A 123 -25.57 -6.22 -6.34
C VAL A 123 -24.39 -6.10 -7.31
N GLN A 124 -23.33 -5.37 -6.95
CA GLN A 124 -22.09 -5.27 -7.73
C GLN A 124 -21.31 -6.60 -7.78
N GLY A 125 -21.37 -7.41 -6.72
CA GLY A 125 -20.77 -8.75 -6.68
C GLY A 125 -21.38 -9.75 -7.67
N THR A 126 -22.49 -9.39 -8.32
CA THR A 126 -23.07 -10.18 -9.43
C THR A 126 -22.66 -9.66 -10.82
N MET A 127 -21.99 -8.50 -10.92
CA MET A 127 -21.55 -7.94 -12.22
C MET A 127 -20.05 -7.59 -12.33
N GLU A 128 -19.26 -7.67 -11.26
CA GLU A 128 -17.80 -7.62 -11.37
C GLU A 128 -17.18 -8.82 -10.65
N CYS A 129 -17.11 -9.94 -11.37
CA CYS A 129 -15.95 -10.80 -11.23
C CYS A 129 -14.74 -9.88 -11.46
N VAL A 130 -13.78 -9.84 -10.53
CA VAL A 130 -12.47 -9.23 -10.75
C VAL A 130 -11.72 -10.08 -11.78
N ASP A 131 -12.20 -10.06 -13.02
CA ASP A 131 -11.47 -10.48 -14.21
C ASP A 131 -11.59 -9.38 -15.25
N GLU A 132 -10.83 -8.32 -15.02
CA GLU A 132 -10.04 -7.81 -16.12
C GLU A 132 -8.60 -7.92 -15.71
N ARG A 133 -8.01 -9.07 -16.06
CA ARG A 133 -6.65 -9.13 -16.60
C ARG A 133 -6.19 -7.74 -16.99
N VAL A 134 -5.33 -7.15 -16.15
CA VAL A 134 -4.39 -6.13 -16.59
C VAL A 134 -3.71 -6.73 -17.81
N LYS A 135 -4.16 -6.34 -19.01
CA LYS A 135 -3.49 -6.52 -20.28
C LYS A 135 -2.22 -5.66 -20.23
N ILE A 136 -1.26 -6.05 -19.39
CA ILE A 136 0.14 -5.73 -19.65
C ILE A 136 0.58 -6.73 -20.70
N GLY A 137 0.91 -6.18 -21.87
CA GLY A 137 1.15 -6.91 -23.11
C GLY A 137 2.23 -7.97 -22.97
N LEU A 138 1.79 -9.23 -22.84
CA LEU A 138 2.55 -10.37 -23.26
C LEU A 138 1.87 -10.90 -24.52
N GLY A 139 2.43 -10.53 -25.67
CA GLY A 139 2.15 -11.19 -26.93
C GLY A 139 2.59 -12.64 -26.81
N VAL A 140 1.64 -13.53 -26.49
CA VAL A 140 1.82 -14.96 -26.70
C VAL A 140 1.37 -15.24 -28.13
N GLN A 141 2.36 -15.34 -29.01
CA GLN A 141 2.24 -15.91 -30.34
C GLN A 141 1.57 -17.28 -30.20
N ARG A 142 0.40 -17.49 -30.81
CA ARG A 142 -0.14 -18.84 -31.00
C ARG A 142 0.73 -19.53 -32.06
N ASP A 143 1.41 -20.58 -31.65
CA ASP A 143 2.01 -21.57 -32.55
C ASP A 143 0.86 -22.46 -33.06
N ASP A 144 0.48 -22.25 -34.32
CA ASP A 144 -0.45 -23.14 -35.02
C ASP A 144 0.33 -24.37 -35.51
N ARG A 145 0.13 -25.50 -34.82
CA ARG A 145 0.35 -26.84 -35.36
C ARG A 145 -0.80 -27.77 -34.99
#